data_AF-A0A380VB38-F1
#
_entry.id   AF-A0A380VB38-F1
#
_cell.length_a   1.000
_cell.length_b   1.000
_cell.length_c   1.000
_cell.angle_alpha   90.00
_cell.angle_beta   90.00
_cell.angle_gamma   90.00
#
_symmetry.space_group_name_H-M   'P 1'
#
loop_
_entity.id
_entity.type
_entity.pdbx_description
1 polymer ?
#
loop_
_entity_poly.entity_id
_entity_poly.type
_entity_poly.pdbx_seq_one_letter_code
_entity_poly.pdbx_strand_id
1 'polypeptide(L)'
;MDLPFAQVDGRAGKAAYEYIESAVKLALKNKIHAIVTVPLNKEALHAGGKNFPGHTAILAYLSQTEDFSMMLISETLNVIHVTTHVSMHQACDLIKKERVLTVIRQAKEYSKMLNFTHPRIAVAGLNPHAGESG
;
A
#
# COMPACT_ATOMS: atom_id res chain seq x y z
N MET A 1 -10.86 7.82 -26.94
CA MET A 1 -9.62 8.62 -27.05
C MET A 1 -8.62 7.77 -27.80
N ASP A 2 -8.04 8.29 -28.87
CA ASP A 2 -6.96 7.60 -29.58
C ASP A 2 -5.66 7.79 -28.79
N LEU A 3 -5.25 6.73 -28.07
CA LEU A 3 -4.07 6.70 -27.19
C LEU A 3 -3.00 5.83 -27.87
N PRO A 4 -1.76 6.34 -28.04
CA PRO A 4 -0.69 5.57 -28.64
C PRO A 4 -0.29 4.38 -27.75
N PHE A 5 -0.13 3.20 -28.34
CA PHE A 5 0.29 2.01 -27.61
C PHE A 5 1.75 2.12 -27.15
N ALA A 6 2.02 1.71 -25.92
CA ALA A 6 3.35 1.65 -25.31
C ALA A 6 4.14 2.98 -25.31
N GLN A 7 3.46 4.13 -25.36
CA GLN A 7 4.06 5.45 -25.26
C GLN A 7 3.53 6.20 -24.04
N VAL A 8 4.39 7.01 -23.43
CA VAL A 8 4.00 7.88 -22.31
C VAL A 8 3.09 8.99 -22.86
N ASP A 9 1.85 9.04 -22.37
CA ASP A 9 0.88 10.07 -22.74
C ASP A 9 0.21 10.60 -21.47
N GLY A 10 0.27 11.91 -21.26
CA GLY A 10 -0.31 12.56 -20.09
C GLY A 10 -1.83 12.36 -19.98
N ARG A 11 -2.53 12.17 -21.10
CA ARG A 11 -3.97 11.88 -21.11
C ARG A 11 -4.26 10.51 -20.50
N ALA A 12 -3.41 9.51 -20.78
CA ALA A 12 -3.52 8.18 -20.18
C ALA A 12 -3.24 8.23 -18.66
N GLY A 13 -2.24 9.01 -18.24
CA GLY A 13 -1.95 9.21 -16.83
C GLY A 13 -3.07 9.92 -16.07
N LYS A 14 -3.64 10.98 -16.65
CA LYS A 14 -4.81 11.69 -16.09
C LYS A 14 -6.00 10.74 -15.96
N ALA A 15 -6.30 9.95 -16.99
CA ALA A 15 -7.39 8.98 -16.96
C ALA A 15 -7.17 7.91 -15.87
N ALA A 16 -5.95 7.38 -15.72
CA ALA A 16 -5.63 6.40 -14.67
C ALA A 16 -5.91 6.96 -13.26
N TYR A 17 -5.56 8.23 -13.00
CA TYR A 17 -5.92 8.90 -11.75
C TYR A 17 -7.44 9.01 -11.56
N GLU A 18 -8.17 9.45 -12.59
CA GLU A 18 -9.64 9.62 -12.54
C GLU A 18 -10.38 8.30 -12.32
N TYR A 19 -9.86 7.19 -12.83
CA TYR A 19 -10.39 5.85 -12.57
C TYR A 19 -10.23 5.45 -11.10
N ILE A 20 -9.04 5.68 -10.52
CA ILE A 20 -8.80 5.45 -9.08
C ILE A 20 -9.71 6.36 -8.25
N GLU A 21 -9.82 7.63 -8.62
CA GLU A 21 -10.66 8.59 -7.92
C GLU A 21 -12.13 8.16 -7.90
N SER A 22 -12.64 7.71 -9.04
CA SER A 22 -14.00 7.20 -9.17
C SER A 22 -14.21 5.95 -8.33
N ALA A 23 -13.27 5.01 -8.35
CA ALA A 23 -13.33 3.79 -7.56
C ALA A 23 -13.32 4.08 -6.04
N VAL A 24 -12.46 4.99 -5.57
CA VAL A 24 -12.43 5.42 -4.18
C VAL A 24 -13.73 6.09 -3.77
N LYS A 25 -14.28 6.98 -4.62
CA LYS A 25 -15.60 7.61 -4.37
C LYS A 25 -16.72 6.58 -4.23
N LEU A 26 -16.71 5.51 -5.02
CA LEU A 26 -17.68 4.41 -4.90
C LEU A 26 -17.48 3.59 -3.62
N ALA A 27 -16.22 3.26 -3.27
CA ALA A 27 -15.89 2.51 -2.06
C ALA A 27 -16.29 3.29 -0.79
N LEU A 28 -15.97 4.58 -0.70
CA LEU A 28 -16.35 5.44 0.43
C LEU A 28 -17.87 5.61 0.58
N LYS A 29 -18.63 5.47 -0.51
CA LYS A 29 -20.10 5.46 -0.52
C LYS A 29 -20.70 4.06 -0.27
N ASN A 30 -19.87 3.07 0.07
CA ASN A 30 -20.26 1.67 0.25
C ASN A 30 -20.99 1.07 -0.96
N LYS A 31 -20.64 1.50 -2.18
CA LYS A 31 -21.21 0.96 -3.44
C LYS A 31 -20.45 -0.22 -4.00
N ILE A 32 -19.21 -0.41 -3.55
CA ILE A 32 -18.34 -1.56 -3.87
C ILE A 32 -17.61 -1.99 -2.60
N HIS A 33 -17.19 -3.25 -2.54
CA HIS A 33 -16.52 -3.82 -1.36
C HIS A 33 -14.99 -3.69 -1.38
N ALA A 34 -14.39 -3.61 -2.57
CA ALA A 34 -12.95 -3.57 -2.75
C ALA A 34 -12.57 -2.89 -4.08
N ILE A 35 -11.31 -2.48 -4.19
CA ILE A 35 -10.71 -1.94 -5.41
C ILE A 35 -9.54 -2.86 -5.80
N VAL A 36 -9.55 -3.33 -7.03
CA VAL A 36 -8.42 -4.03 -7.65
C VAL A 36 -7.82 -3.09 -8.68
N THR A 37 -6.54 -2.76 -8.52
CA THR A 37 -5.84 -1.83 -9.42
C THR A 37 -5.00 -2.59 -10.44
N VAL A 38 -5.08 -2.18 -11.70
CA VAL A 38 -4.10 -2.56 -12.74
C VAL A 38 -2.88 -1.63 -12.68
N PRO A 39 -1.72 -2.01 -13.25
CA PRO A 39 -0.55 -1.15 -13.26
C PRO A 39 -0.80 0.22 -13.92
N LEU A 40 -0.11 1.25 -13.42
CA LEU A 40 -0.06 2.58 -14.04
C LEU A 40 1.39 3.02 -14.22
N ASN A 41 1.62 3.94 -15.14
CA ASN A 41 2.94 4.53 -15.38
C ASN A 41 3.06 5.89 -14.65
N LYS A 42 4.07 6.01 -13.77
CA LYS A 42 4.32 7.21 -12.97
C LYS A 42 4.64 8.45 -13.83
N GLU A 43 5.40 8.27 -14.90
CA GLU A 43 5.78 9.35 -15.82
C GLU A 43 4.56 9.90 -16.56
N ALA A 44 3.69 9.02 -17.06
CA ALA A 44 2.42 9.41 -17.67
C ALA A 44 1.52 10.14 -16.67
N LEU A 45 1.47 9.66 -15.42
CA LEU A 45 0.71 10.30 -14.34
C LEU A 45 1.18 11.75 -14.10
N HIS A 46 2.49 11.97 -14.03
CA HIS A 46 3.09 13.30 -13.87
C HIS A 46 2.84 14.18 -15.10
N ALA A 47 3.00 13.64 -16.32
CA ALA A 47 2.67 14.33 -17.56
C ALA A 47 1.18 14.71 -17.66
N GLY A 48 0.30 13.96 -17.01
CA GLY A 48 -1.13 14.24 -16.85
C GLY A 48 -1.47 15.27 -15.76
N GLY A 49 -0.47 15.89 -15.13
CA GLY A 49 -0.63 16.88 -14.06
C GLY A 49 -0.95 16.28 -12.70
N LYS A 50 -0.68 14.99 -12.48
CA LYS A 50 -0.96 14.27 -11.22
C LYS A 50 0.35 13.85 -10.56
N ASN A 51 0.86 14.67 -9.63
CA ASN A 51 2.16 14.46 -8.99
C ASN A 51 2.07 13.50 -7.79
N PHE A 52 1.79 12.23 -8.06
CA PHE A 52 1.83 11.18 -7.03
C PHE A 52 2.92 10.14 -7.35
N PRO A 53 3.50 9.49 -6.33
CA PRO A 53 4.50 8.45 -6.55
C PRO A 53 3.90 7.14 -7.07
N GLY A 54 2.59 6.90 -6.85
CA GLY A 54 1.90 5.71 -7.33
C GLY A 54 0.56 5.44 -6.60
N HIS A 55 -0.01 4.26 -6.82
CA HIS A 55 -1.32 3.85 -6.32
C HIS A 55 -1.51 4.08 -4.82
N THR A 56 -0.59 3.59 -3.98
CA THR A 56 -0.74 3.65 -2.53
C THR A 56 -0.89 5.08 -2.03
N ALA A 57 -0.11 6.02 -2.58
CA ALA A 57 -0.21 7.44 -2.21
C ALA A 57 -1.50 8.09 -2.72
N ILE A 58 -1.97 7.72 -3.93
CA ILE A 58 -3.24 8.22 -4.47
C ILE A 58 -4.41 7.74 -3.60
N LEU A 59 -4.45 6.44 -3.28
CA LEU A 59 -5.48 5.84 -2.45
C LEU A 59 -5.50 6.50 -1.07
N ALA A 60 -4.36 6.57 -0.39
CA ALA A 60 -4.24 7.18 0.93
C ALA A 60 -4.70 8.65 0.94
N TYR A 61 -4.31 9.44 -0.07
CA TYR A 61 -4.74 10.83 -0.22
C TYR A 61 -6.26 10.94 -0.37
N LEU A 62 -6.85 10.15 -1.26
CA LEU A 62 -8.29 10.22 -1.55
C LEU A 62 -9.16 9.65 -0.43
N SER A 63 -8.66 8.65 0.30
CA SER A 63 -9.35 8.05 1.45
C SER A 63 -9.03 8.72 2.78
N GLN A 64 -8.22 9.79 2.78
CA GLN A 64 -7.75 10.48 4.00
C GLN A 64 -7.13 9.52 5.02
N THR A 65 -6.35 8.55 4.53
CA THR A 65 -5.72 7.52 5.36
C THR A 65 -4.28 7.91 5.64
N GLU A 66 -3.97 8.15 6.90
CA GLU A 66 -2.62 8.50 7.35
C GLU A 66 -1.73 7.25 7.51
N ASP A 67 -2.28 6.21 8.13
CA ASP A 67 -1.56 4.97 8.41
C ASP A 67 -2.02 3.82 7.52
N PHE A 68 -1.08 3.31 6.70
CA PHE A 68 -1.27 2.10 5.91
C PHE A 68 0.01 1.23 5.93
N SER A 69 -0.14 -0.03 5.55
CA SER A 69 0.96 -0.99 5.43
C SER A 69 0.77 -1.89 4.21
N MET A 70 1.88 -2.30 3.61
CA MET A 70 1.88 -3.26 2.52
C MET A 70 1.83 -4.68 3.07
N MET A 71 0.90 -5.48 2.56
CA MET A 71 0.77 -6.89 2.89
C MET A 71 0.89 -7.74 1.62
N LEU A 72 1.68 -8.80 1.67
CA LEU A 72 1.73 -9.87 0.68
C LEU A 72 0.98 -11.06 1.26
N ILE A 73 0.06 -11.62 0.49
CA ILE A 73 -0.85 -12.67 0.92
C ILE A 73 -0.67 -13.86 -0.01
N SER A 74 -0.57 -15.06 0.57
CA SER A 74 -0.59 -16.32 -0.16
C SER A 74 -1.38 -17.36 0.63
N GLU A 75 -1.55 -18.56 0.07
CA GLU A 75 -2.25 -19.65 0.76
C GLU A 75 -1.51 -20.14 2.01
N THR A 76 -0.19 -19.99 2.05
CA THR A 76 0.66 -20.57 3.11
C THR A 76 1.31 -19.53 4.02
N LEU A 77 1.54 -18.32 3.53
CA LEU A 77 2.24 -17.27 4.26
C LEU A 77 1.73 -15.88 3.91
N ASN A 78 1.46 -15.12 4.97
CA ASN A 78 1.05 -13.72 4.91
C ASN A 78 2.11 -12.85 5.60
N VAL A 79 2.60 -11.83 4.91
CA VAL A 79 3.66 -10.92 5.40
C VAL A 79 3.20 -9.48 5.30
N ILE A 80 3.19 -8.77 6.42
CA ILE A 80 2.96 -7.33 6.49
C ILE A 80 4.26 -6.61 6.84
N HIS A 81 4.53 -5.50 6.16
CA HIS A 81 5.83 -4.85 6.21
C HIS A 81 5.79 -3.58 7.08
N VAL A 82 6.74 -3.45 8.01
CA VAL A 82 6.91 -2.24 8.83
C VAL A 82 7.37 -1.06 7.97
N THR A 83 8.35 -1.32 7.10
CA THR A 83 8.92 -0.41 6.09
C THR A 83 8.88 -1.07 4.72
N THR A 84 8.82 -0.30 3.64
CA THR A 84 8.82 -0.84 2.26
C THR A 84 9.99 -0.27 1.45
N HIS A 85 9.72 0.48 0.38
CA HIS A 85 10.70 0.93 -0.61
C HIS A 85 11.58 2.07 -0.09
N VAL A 86 12.47 1.76 0.85
CA VAL A 86 13.49 2.66 1.42
C VAL A 86 14.85 1.96 1.43
N SER A 87 15.94 2.70 1.61
CA SER A 87 17.26 2.08 1.77
C SER A 87 17.34 1.27 3.07
N MET A 88 18.26 0.31 3.14
CA MET A 88 18.46 -0.49 4.36
C MET A 88 18.79 0.38 5.58
N HIS A 89 19.65 1.39 5.40
CA HIS A 89 19.95 2.36 6.45
C HIS A 89 18.68 3.08 6.94
N GLN A 90 17.89 3.60 5.99
CA GLN A 90 16.64 4.29 6.33
C GLN A 90 15.62 3.35 6.99
N ALA A 91 15.57 2.08 6.58
CA ALA A 91 14.73 1.09 7.24
C ALA A 91 15.09 0.96 8.72
N CYS A 92 16.38 0.84 9.06
CA CYS A 92 16.84 0.82 10.44
C CYS A 92 16.42 2.07 11.21
N ASP A 93 16.46 3.26 10.59
CA ASP A 93 16.03 4.51 11.20
C ASP A 93 14.51 4.57 11.42
N LEU A 94 13.72 4.05 10.49
CA LEU A 94 12.26 4.13 10.49
C LEU A 94 11.57 3.09 11.38
N ILE A 95 12.25 2.00 11.73
CA ILE A 95 11.70 0.95 12.60
C ILE A 95 11.69 1.46 14.05
N LYS A 96 10.63 2.22 14.36
CA LYS A 96 10.33 2.72 15.71
C LYS A 96 9.20 1.91 16.34
N LYS A 97 9.18 1.89 17.68
CA LYS A 97 8.20 1.14 18.49
C LYS A 97 6.76 1.45 18.07
N GLU A 98 6.45 2.73 17.87
CA GLU A 98 5.12 3.22 17.53
C GLU A 98 4.69 2.66 16.17
N ARG A 99 5.58 2.72 15.16
CA ARG A 99 5.32 2.18 13.83
C ARG A 99 5.09 0.67 13.87
N VAL A 100 5.92 -0.07 14.61
CA VAL A 100 5.77 -1.52 14.78
C VAL A 100 4.42 -1.86 15.42
N LEU A 101 4.02 -1.15 16.47
CA LEU A 101 2.72 -1.34 17.12
C LEU A 101 1.55 -1.03 16.18
N THR A 102 1.64 0.03 15.38
CA THR A 102 0.63 0.34 14.35
C THR A 102 0.49 -0.80 13.34
N VAL A 103 1.61 -1.34 12.84
CA VAL A 103 1.62 -2.44 11.87
C VAL A 103 1.04 -3.72 12.48
N ILE A 104 1.35 -4.04 13.74
CA ILE A 104 0.77 -5.20 14.46
C ILE A 104 -0.74 -5.04 14.60
N ARG A 105 -1.24 -3.85 14.93
CA ARG A 105 -2.68 -3.58 15.01
C ARG A 105 -3.35 -3.73 13.66
N GLN A 106 -2.75 -3.20 12.59
CA GLN A 106 -3.24 -3.37 11.22
C GLN A 106 -3.28 -4.85 10.82
N ALA A 107 -2.24 -5.63 11.15
CA ALA A 107 -2.21 -7.07 10.90
C ALA A 107 -3.39 -7.81 11.56
N LYS A 108 -3.73 -7.44 12.80
CA LYS A 108 -4.88 -7.98 13.52
C LYS A 108 -6.21 -7.59 12.89
N GLU A 109 -6.35 -6.40 12.34
CA GLU A 109 -7.56 -6.00 11.63
C GLU A 109 -7.68 -6.73 10.29
N TYR A 110 -6.59 -6.82 9.51
CA TYR A 110 -6.58 -7.58 8.26
C TYR A 110 -6.87 -9.07 8.45
N SER A 111 -6.42 -9.66 9.55
CA SER A 111 -6.71 -11.07 9.81
C SER A 111 -8.21 -11.35 9.98
N LYS A 112 -9.00 -10.37 10.44
CA LYS A 112 -10.47 -10.48 10.48
C LYS A 112 -11.05 -10.53 9.07
N MET A 113 -10.54 -9.70 8.16
CA MET A 113 -10.95 -9.70 6.74
C MET A 113 -10.61 -11.02 6.03
N LEU A 114 -9.55 -11.69 6.49
CA LEU A 114 -9.12 -13.01 6.00
C LEU A 114 -9.77 -14.19 6.76
N ASN A 115 -10.77 -13.93 7.61
CA ASN A 115 -11.50 -14.94 8.38
C ASN A 115 -10.65 -15.75 9.38
N PHE A 116 -9.54 -15.20 9.88
CA PHE A 116 -8.82 -15.79 11.01
C PHE A 116 -9.49 -15.39 12.33
N THR A 117 -10.12 -16.35 13.02
CA THR A 117 -10.79 -16.13 14.31
C THR A 117 -9.81 -15.93 15.48
N HIS A 118 -8.65 -16.57 15.42
CA HIS A 118 -7.58 -16.46 16.43
C HIS A 118 -6.22 -16.23 15.73
N PRO A 119 -5.96 -15.01 15.24
CA PRO A 119 -4.74 -14.72 14.51
C PRO A 119 -3.51 -14.84 15.40
N ARG A 120 -2.51 -15.61 14.95
CA ARG A 120 -1.17 -15.64 15.55
C ARG A 120 -0.26 -14.75 14.71
N ILE A 121 0.28 -13.69 15.32
CA ILE A 121 1.16 -12.74 14.65
C ILE A 121 2.57 -12.94 15.21
N ALA A 122 3.49 -13.38 14.35
CA ALA A 122 4.92 -13.39 14.65
C ALA A 122 5.54 -12.07 14.18
N VAL A 123 6.47 -11.53 14.97
CA VAL A 123 7.18 -10.29 14.65
C VAL A 123 8.65 -10.62 14.49
N ALA A 124 9.20 -10.35 13.31
CA ALA A 124 10.63 -10.57 13.06
C ALA A 124 11.47 -9.55 13.83
N GLY A 125 12.62 -9.99 14.35
CA GLY A 125 13.65 -9.08 14.86
C GLY A 125 14.31 -8.32 13.71
N LEU A 126 14.76 -7.08 13.99
CA LEU A 126 15.53 -6.29 13.03
C LEU A 126 16.94 -6.87 12.83
N ASN A 127 17.61 -7.19 13.94
CA ASN A 127 18.94 -7.76 13.94
C ASN A 127 18.90 -9.30 13.81
N PRO A 128 19.97 -9.92 13.30
CA PRO A 128 20.17 -11.36 13.44
C PRO A 128 19.93 -11.82 14.88
N HIS A 129 19.33 -13.00 15.05
CA HIS A 129 18.99 -13.56 16.37
C HIS A 129 18.12 -12.62 17.24
N ALA A 130 17.41 -11.68 16.62
CA ALA A 130 16.65 -10.63 17.32
C ALA A 130 17.48 -9.81 18.32
N GLY A 131 18.79 -9.67 18.07
CA GLY A 131 19.73 -8.90 18.90
C GLY A 131 20.53 -9.72 19.90
N GLU A 132 20.25 -11.00 20.12
CA GLU A 132 21.03 -11.86 21.05
C GLU A 132 21.31 -11.18 22.41
N SER A 133 20.25 -10.69 23.07
CA SER A 133 20.31 -9.96 24.36
C SER A 133 21.03 -8.59 24.35
N GLY A 134 21.35 -8.02 23.18
CA GLY A 134 21.89 -6.66 23.02
C GLY A 134 22.09 -6.25 21.57
#